data_AF-A0AAN9YYN1-F1
#
_entry.id   AF-A0AAN9YYN1-F1
#
_cell.length_a   1.000
_cell.length_b   1.000
_cell.length_c   1.000
_cell.angle_alpha   90.00
_cell.angle_beta   90.00
_cell.angle_gamma   90.00
#
_symmetry.space_group_name_H-M   'P 1'
#
loop_
_entity.id
_entity.type
_entity.pdbx_description
1 polymer ?
#
loop_
_entity_poly.entity_id
_entity_poly.type
_entity_poly.pdbx_seq_one_letter_code
_entity_poly.pdbx_strand_id
1 'polypeptide(L)'
;MTLAQKMALIRAADDPTRTRTQVAREFGVCLSTLCTVVKRRAAIEGEGAGAGAGRKRLRGARDARVEAEVLRWARAGAAAGRPPPSRAAVRERATAAARRLGLPAFRCSSGWARRFQERHALLLRAPAPAPHRSETHCYLPLAIR
;
A
#
# COMPACT_ATOMS: atom_id res chain seq x y z
N MET A 1 9.68 17.79 -0.84
CA MET A 1 8.66 17.61 -1.88
C MET A 1 7.84 16.35 -1.65
N THR A 2 6.52 16.46 -1.67
CA THR A 2 5.57 15.35 -1.75
C THR A 2 5.57 14.71 -3.14
N LEU A 3 4.92 13.55 -3.31
CA LEU A 3 4.77 12.93 -4.64
C LEU A 3 4.04 13.85 -5.62
N ALA A 4 2.94 14.46 -5.19
CA ALA A 4 2.18 15.42 -5.99
C ALA A 4 3.05 16.60 -6.45
N GLN A 5 3.86 17.17 -5.55
CA GLN A 5 4.80 18.25 -5.90
C GLN A 5 5.87 17.80 -6.90
N LYS A 6 6.39 16.56 -6.80
CA LYS A 6 7.34 16.02 -7.79
C LYS A 6 6.69 15.88 -9.17
N MET A 7 5.45 15.41 -9.23
CA MET A 7 4.72 15.25 -10.50
C MET A 7 4.41 16.60 -11.15
N ALA A 8 3.98 17.59 -10.36
CA ALA A 8 3.79 18.96 -10.86
C ALA A 8 5.10 19.55 -11.40
N LEU A 9 6.22 19.31 -10.72
CA LEU A 9 7.53 19.77 -11.15
C LEU A 9 7.98 19.12 -12.46
N ILE A 10 7.71 17.83 -12.67
CA ILE A 10 8.00 17.13 -13.94
C ILE A 10 7.18 17.73 -15.06
N ARG A 11 5.86 17.89 -14.88
CA ARG A 11 4.96 18.48 -15.88
C ARG A 11 5.39 19.89 -16.29
N ALA A 12 5.76 20.71 -15.32
CA ALA A 12 6.24 22.06 -15.60
C ALA A 12 7.60 22.09 -16.30
N ALA A 13 8.45 21.07 -16.10
CA ALA A 13 9.75 20.96 -16.76
C ALA A 13 9.66 20.40 -18.19
N ASP A 14 8.56 19.72 -18.54
CA ASP A 14 8.28 19.20 -19.89
C ASP A 14 7.63 20.25 -20.80
N ASP A 15 7.16 21.38 -20.23
CA ASP A 15 6.61 22.50 -21.00
C ASP A 15 7.74 23.18 -21.82
N PRO A 16 7.68 23.15 -23.17
CA PRO A 16 8.72 23.72 -24.01
C PRO A 16 8.77 25.26 -23.96
N THR A 17 7.75 25.92 -23.41
CA THR A 17 7.66 27.38 -23.33
C THR A 17 8.43 27.97 -22.15
N ARG A 18 8.84 27.13 -21.19
CA ARG A 18 9.43 27.57 -19.91
C ARG A 18 10.84 27.02 -19.76
N THR A 19 11.77 27.85 -19.32
CA THR A 19 13.12 27.38 -19.02
C THR A 19 13.16 26.64 -17.68
N ARG A 20 14.04 25.65 -17.56
CA ARG A 20 14.27 24.91 -16.30
C ARG A 20 14.57 25.83 -15.12
N THR A 21 15.26 26.95 -15.37
CA THR A 21 15.57 27.96 -14.35
C THR A 21 14.33 28.73 -13.90
N GLN A 22 13.42 29.10 -14.82
CA GLN A 22 12.14 29.73 -14.48
C GLN A 22 11.26 28.78 -13.67
N VAL A 23 11.15 27.51 -14.08
CA VAL A 23 10.39 26.49 -13.35
C VAL A 23 10.96 26.29 -11.93
N ALA A 24 12.28 26.21 -11.80
CA ALA A 24 12.92 26.06 -10.49
C ALA A 24 12.61 27.26 -9.56
N ARG A 25 12.65 28.49 -10.08
CA ARG A 25 12.31 29.71 -9.33
C ARG A 25 10.84 29.73 -8.89
N GLU A 26 9.91 29.44 -9.79
CA GLU A 26 8.47 29.43 -9.49
C GLU A 26 8.12 28.41 -8.39
N PHE A 27 8.75 27.23 -8.43
CA PHE A 27 8.52 26.19 -7.43
C PHE A 27 9.38 26.37 -6.16
N GLY A 28 10.19 27.42 -6.07
CA GLY A 28 11.06 27.68 -4.91
C GLY A 28 12.10 26.60 -4.66
N VAL A 29 12.60 25.95 -5.71
CA VAL A 29 13.60 24.86 -5.62
C VAL A 29 14.89 25.22 -6.34
N CYS A 30 16.01 24.67 -5.87
CA CYS A 30 17.28 24.78 -6.60
C CYS A 30 17.19 24.02 -7.93
N LEU A 31 17.91 24.52 -8.94
CA LEU A 31 17.98 23.88 -10.27
C LEU A 31 18.48 22.42 -10.19
N SER A 32 19.42 22.14 -9.28
CA SER A 32 19.92 20.78 -9.01
C SER A 32 18.80 19.83 -8.54
N THR A 33 17.87 20.32 -7.73
CA THR A 33 16.69 19.57 -7.27
C THR A 33 15.77 19.26 -8.44
N LEU A 34 15.48 20.25 -9.29
CA LEU A 34 14.68 20.07 -10.50
C LEU A 34 15.30 19.01 -11.42
N CYS A 35 16.59 19.11 -11.72
CA CYS A 35 17.29 18.12 -12.55
C CYS A 35 17.27 16.72 -11.95
N THR A 36 17.45 16.60 -10.64
CA THR A 36 17.36 15.30 -9.94
C THR A 36 15.96 14.70 -10.02
N VAL A 37 14.92 15.53 -9.88
CA VAL A 37 13.52 15.09 -9.98
C VAL A 37 13.20 14.60 -11.39
N VAL A 38 13.56 15.37 -12.42
CA VAL A 38 13.36 14.96 -13.82
C VAL A 38 14.13 13.68 -14.14
N LYS A 39 15.37 13.54 -13.67
CA LYS A 39 16.16 12.30 -13.84
C LYS A 39 15.50 11.07 -13.21
N ARG A 40 14.73 11.26 -12.14
CA ARG A 40 14.02 10.18 -11.42
C ARG A 40 12.56 10.00 -11.88
N ARG A 41 12.15 10.59 -13.03
CA ARG A 41 10.75 10.57 -13.48
C ARG A 41 10.09 9.19 -13.47
N ALA A 42 10.75 8.17 -14.03
CA ALA A 42 10.18 6.83 -14.13
C ALA A 42 9.89 6.21 -12.75
N ALA A 43 10.77 6.46 -11.78
CA ALA A 43 10.54 6.03 -10.41
C ALA A 43 9.37 6.79 -9.77
N ILE A 44 9.30 8.10 -9.98
CA ILE A 44 8.26 8.97 -9.42
C ILE A 44 6.88 8.65 -10.00
N GLU A 45 6.78 8.42 -11.31
CA GLU A 45 5.54 7.97 -11.97
C GLU A 45 5.08 6.62 -11.43
N GLY A 46 6.01 5.67 -11.20
CA GLY A 46 5.73 4.37 -10.58
C GLY A 46 5.30 4.45 -9.09
N GLU A 47 5.69 5.49 -8.36
CA GLU A 47 5.29 5.69 -6.95
C GLU A 47 3.78 5.94 -6.79
N GLY A 48 3.09 6.48 -7.82
CA GLY A 48 1.66 6.81 -7.79
C GLY A 48 0.72 5.61 -7.75
N ALA A 49 1.14 4.47 -8.32
CA ALA A 49 0.32 3.26 -8.37
C ALA A 49 0.32 2.44 -7.06
N GLY A 50 1.21 2.78 -6.10
CA GLY A 50 1.60 1.86 -5.03
C GLY A 50 1.10 2.15 -3.62
N ALA A 51 1.08 3.41 -3.14
CA ALA A 51 0.65 3.70 -1.77
C ALA A 51 0.61 5.21 -1.45
N GLY A 52 -0.52 5.66 -0.89
CA GLY A 52 -0.64 6.82 0.00
C GLY A 52 -0.01 8.14 -0.46
N ALA A 53 -0.82 9.02 -1.05
CA ALA A 53 -0.47 10.33 -1.62
C ALA A 53 0.30 11.32 -0.69
N GLY A 54 0.49 11.01 0.59
CA GLY A 54 1.13 11.89 1.59
C GLY A 54 2.61 11.63 1.93
N ARG A 55 3.27 10.59 1.38
CA ARG A 55 4.64 10.23 1.83
C ARG A 55 5.76 10.85 0.99
N LYS A 56 6.78 11.41 1.67
CA LYS A 56 7.96 12.05 1.07
C LYS A 56 9.03 11.04 0.56
N ARG A 57 9.06 9.80 1.07
CA ARG A 57 10.00 8.72 0.68
C ARG A 57 9.35 7.34 0.78
N LEU A 58 9.45 6.52 -0.26
CA LEU A 58 9.35 5.06 -0.19
C LEU A 58 10.73 4.51 0.17
N ARG A 59 10.86 3.86 1.33
CA ARG A 59 12.09 3.10 1.64
C ARG A 59 12.14 1.93 0.66
N GLY A 60 13.19 1.91 -0.16
CA GLY A 60 13.23 1.12 -1.39
C GLY A 60 13.42 -0.39 -1.23
N ALA A 61 12.96 -1.08 -2.27
CA ALA A 61 13.45 -2.31 -2.89
C ALA A 61 13.62 -3.61 -2.07
N ARG A 62 14.14 -3.60 -0.84
CA ARG A 62 14.34 -4.86 -0.07
C ARG A 62 13.04 -5.41 0.50
N ASP A 63 12.16 -4.52 0.95
CA ASP A 63 10.91 -4.92 1.59
C ASP A 63 9.77 -5.10 0.59
N ALA A 64 9.87 -4.50 -0.61
CA ALA A 64 8.76 -4.44 -1.57
C ALA A 64 8.39 -5.82 -2.15
N ARG A 65 9.38 -6.68 -2.43
CA ARG A 65 9.12 -8.03 -2.95
C ARG A 65 8.46 -8.93 -1.91
N VAL A 66 8.95 -8.87 -0.67
CA VAL A 66 8.36 -9.58 0.47
C VAL A 66 6.96 -9.06 0.75
N GLU A 67 6.79 -7.75 0.79
CA GLU A 67 5.50 -7.10 0.99
C GLU A 67 4.48 -7.49 -0.07
N ALA A 68 4.85 -7.48 -1.35
CA ALA A 68 3.98 -7.90 -2.45
C ALA A 68 3.52 -9.35 -2.30
N GLU A 69 4.40 -10.24 -1.85
CA GLU A 69 4.04 -11.63 -1.61
C GLU A 69 3.06 -11.79 -0.45
N VAL A 70 3.35 -11.15 0.68
CA VAL A 70 2.46 -11.20 1.86
C VAL A 70 1.11 -10.59 1.52
N LEU A 71 1.08 -9.52 0.71
CA LEU A 71 -0.16 -8.91 0.24
C LEU A 71 -0.96 -9.84 -0.67
N ARG A 72 -0.33 -10.53 -1.62
CA ARG A 72 -1.02 -11.53 -2.47
C ARG A 72 -1.65 -12.64 -1.63
N TRP A 73 -0.90 -13.17 -0.67
CA TRP A 73 -1.42 -14.19 0.25
C TRP A 73 -2.60 -13.68 1.07
N ALA A 74 -2.49 -12.48 1.64
CA ALA A 74 -3.54 -11.90 2.47
C ALA A 74 -4.81 -11.59 1.66
N ARG A 75 -4.68 -11.11 0.41
CA ARG A 75 -5.79 -10.91 -0.52
C ARG A 75 -6.47 -12.23 -0.92
N ALA A 76 -5.70 -13.28 -1.20
CA ALA A 76 -6.25 -14.62 -1.43
C ALA A 76 -6.95 -15.17 -0.17
N GLY A 77 -6.49 -14.75 1.01
CA GLY A 77 -7.16 -14.99 2.29
C GLY A 77 -8.55 -14.36 2.35
N ALA A 78 -8.60 -13.05 2.13
CA ALA A 78 -9.84 -12.28 2.16
C ALA A 78 -10.84 -12.73 1.09
N ALA A 79 -10.38 -13.03 -0.14
CA ALA A 79 -11.23 -13.56 -1.21
C ALA A 79 -11.86 -14.92 -0.86
N ALA A 80 -11.21 -15.70 0.01
CA ALA A 80 -11.72 -16.97 0.54
C ALA A 80 -12.52 -16.79 1.85
N GLY A 81 -12.90 -15.56 2.21
CA GLY A 81 -13.70 -15.26 3.42
C GLY A 81 -12.94 -15.41 4.74
N ARG A 82 -11.60 -15.52 4.73
CA ARG A 82 -10.82 -15.62 5.96
C ARG A 82 -10.72 -14.27 6.66
N PRO A 83 -10.66 -14.24 8.00
CA PRO A 83 -10.47 -13.00 8.74
C PRO A 83 -9.10 -12.37 8.42
N PRO A 84 -8.94 -11.04 8.64
CA PRO A 84 -7.67 -10.36 8.46
C PRO A 84 -6.54 -11.07 9.25
N PRO A 85 -5.36 -11.29 8.65
CA PRO A 85 -4.29 -12.02 9.30
C PRO A 85 -3.74 -11.27 10.51
N SER A 86 -3.49 -12.00 11.60
CA SER A 86 -2.86 -11.48 12.81
C SER A 86 -1.43 -10.98 12.52
N ARG A 87 -0.90 -10.13 13.41
CA ARG A 87 0.48 -9.62 13.28
C ARG A 87 1.52 -10.74 13.29
N ALA A 88 1.27 -11.81 14.05
CA ALA A 88 2.11 -13.00 14.10
C ALA A 88 2.09 -13.74 12.75
N ALA A 89 0.90 -13.96 12.18
CA ALA A 89 0.76 -14.61 10.88
C ALA A 89 1.43 -13.81 9.74
N VAL A 90 1.30 -12.48 9.75
CA VAL A 90 1.99 -11.59 8.80
C VAL A 90 3.51 -11.73 8.93
N ARG A 91 4.05 -11.79 10.17
CA ARG A 91 5.48 -11.95 10.42
C ARG A 91 6.02 -13.28 9.91
N GLU A 92 5.32 -14.36 10.22
CA GLU A 92 5.68 -15.70 9.77
C GLU A 92 5.70 -15.76 8.24
N ARG A 93 4.62 -15.28 7.59
CA ARG A 93 4.53 -15.25 6.14
C ARG A 93 5.63 -14.39 5.51
N ALA A 94 5.92 -13.22 6.06
CA ALA A 94 6.99 -12.34 5.58
C ALA A 94 8.37 -12.97 5.73
N THR A 95 8.60 -13.73 6.80
CA THR A 95 9.87 -14.44 7.03
C THR A 95 10.04 -15.60 6.04
N ALA A 96 8.97 -16.38 5.82
CA ALA A 96 8.97 -17.45 4.83
C ALA A 96 9.16 -16.91 3.40
N ALA A 97 8.50 -15.81 3.07
CA ALA A 97 8.66 -15.07 1.81
C ALA A 97 10.12 -14.64 1.59
N ALA A 98 10.73 -14.02 2.60
CA ALA A 98 12.11 -13.58 2.53
C ALA A 98 13.10 -14.74 2.30
N ARG A 99 12.90 -15.88 2.97
CA ARG A 99 13.71 -17.09 2.74
C ARG A 99 13.58 -17.57 1.30
N ARG A 100 12.35 -17.68 0.79
CA ARG A 100 12.10 -18.14 -0.59
C ARG A 100 12.65 -17.19 -1.65
N LEU A 101 12.65 -15.89 -1.37
CA LEU A 101 13.19 -14.87 -2.27
C LEU A 101 14.71 -14.69 -2.16
N GLY A 102 15.40 -15.46 -1.31
CA GLY A 102 16.85 -15.33 -1.10
C GLY A 102 17.24 -14.01 -0.44
N LEU A 103 16.41 -13.47 0.46
CA LEU A 103 16.62 -12.20 1.16
C LEU A 103 16.95 -12.44 2.66
N PRO A 104 18.13 -12.98 3.01
CA PRO A 104 18.48 -13.32 4.39
C PRO A 104 18.60 -12.09 5.31
N ALA A 105 18.81 -10.90 4.72
CA ALA A 105 18.91 -9.65 5.45
C ALA A 105 17.53 -9.04 5.84
N PHE A 106 16.41 -9.62 5.36
CA PHE A 106 15.09 -9.12 5.72
C PHE A 106 14.73 -9.51 7.15
N ARG A 107 14.44 -8.51 7.98
CA ARG A 107 13.90 -8.71 9.33
C ARG A 107 12.52 -8.09 9.44
N CYS A 108 11.53 -8.93 9.71
CA CYS A 108 10.17 -8.49 9.96
C CYS A 108 10.03 -7.84 11.35
N SER A 109 10.49 -6.59 11.47
CA SER A 109 10.33 -5.81 12.70
C SER A 109 8.85 -5.68 13.10
N SER A 110 8.57 -5.47 14.39
CA SER A 110 7.23 -5.13 14.89
C SER A 110 6.65 -3.92 14.14
N GLY A 111 7.49 -2.90 13.90
CA GLY A 111 7.12 -1.71 13.15
C GLY A 111 6.75 -1.98 11.69
N TRP A 112 7.41 -2.93 11.02
CA TRP A 112 7.08 -3.32 9.64
C TRP A 112 5.72 -4.00 9.58
N ALA A 113 5.44 -4.97 10.47
CA ALA A 113 4.17 -5.68 10.51
C ALA A 113 2.98 -4.75 10.83
N ARG A 114 3.16 -3.83 11.78
CA ARG A 114 2.16 -2.79 12.08
C ARG A 114 1.87 -1.92 10.86
N ARG A 115 2.92 -1.39 10.21
CA ARG A 115 2.78 -0.52 9.03
C ARG A 115 2.23 -1.28 7.82
N PHE A 116 2.49 -2.58 7.70
CA PHE A 116 1.87 -3.43 6.68
C PHE A 116 0.35 -3.49 6.90
N GLN A 117 -0.09 -3.82 8.11
CA GLN A 117 -1.52 -3.84 8.43
C GLN A 117 -2.16 -2.48 8.23
N GLU A 118 -1.57 -1.40 8.73
CA GLU A 118 -2.10 -0.03 8.54
C GLU A 118 -2.24 0.35 7.06
N ARG A 119 -1.28 -0.06 6.21
CA ARG A 119 -1.33 0.23 4.77
C ARG A 119 -2.40 -0.57 4.04
N HIS A 120 -2.63 -1.81 4.46
CA HIS A 120 -3.49 -2.76 3.74
C HIS A 120 -4.80 -3.04 4.47
N ALA A 121 -5.09 -2.36 5.58
CA ALA A 121 -6.29 -2.58 6.40
C ALA A 121 -7.58 -2.49 5.58
N LEU A 122 -7.69 -1.50 4.69
CA LEU A 122 -8.86 -1.33 3.81
C LEU A 122 -9.00 -2.46 2.79
N LEU A 123 -7.87 -3.05 2.35
CA LEU A 123 -7.84 -4.15 1.38
C LEU A 123 -8.07 -5.53 2.03
N LEU A 124 -7.94 -5.61 3.35
CA LEU A 124 -8.07 -6.83 4.14
C LEU A 124 -9.37 -6.88 4.94
N ARG A 125 -10.21 -5.83 4.91
CA ARG A 125 -11.56 -5.91 5.46
C ARG A 125 -12.33 -6.95 4.66
N ALA A 126 -12.69 -8.04 5.33
CA ALA A 126 -13.74 -8.94 4.84
C ALA A 126 -15.03 -8.13 4.65
N PRO A 127 -15.91 -8.51 3.69
CA PRO A 127 -17.29 -8.04 3.72
C PRO A 127 -17.85 -8.33 5.10
N ALA A 128 -18.66 -7.40 5.63
CA ALA A 128 -19.30 -7.56 6.93
C ALA A 128 -19.90 -8.97 7.03
N PRO A 129 -19.77 -9.67 8.17
CA PRO A 129 -20.45 -10.95 8.33
C PRO A 129 -21.92 -10.72 8.01
N ALA A 130 -22.47 -11.49 7.06
CA ALA A 130 -23.89 -11.44 6.76
C ALA A 130 -24.65 -11.57 8.09
N PRO A 131 -25.69 -10.74 8.33
CA PRO A 131 -26.42 -10.82 9.58
C PRO A 131 -26.86 -12.27 9.77
N HIS A 132 -26.47 -12.82 10.93
CA HIS A 132 -26.95 -14.11 11.40
C HIS A 132 -28.48 -14.05 11.34
N ARG A 133 -29.08 -14.67 10.32
CA ARG A 133 -30.52 -14.94 10.31
C ARG A 133 -30.72 -15.93 11.45
N SER A 134 -30.98 -15.41 12.64
CA SER A 134 -31.65 -16.20 13.67
C SER A 134 -32.98 -16.58 13.04
N GLU A 135 -33.08 -17.84 12.61
CA GLU A 135 -34.36 -18.49 12.37
C GLU A 135 -35.19 -18.28 13.63
N THR A 136 -36.09 -17.30 13.56
CA THR A 136 -37.18 -17.19 14.51
C THR A 136 -37.99 -18.46 14.30
N HIS A 137 -37.77 -19.41 15.19
CA HIS A 137 -38.58 -20.60 15.37
C HIS A 137 -40.02 -20.11 15.58
N CYS A 138 -40.80 -20.09 14.50
CA CYS A 138 -42.23 -19.82 14.55
C CYS A 138 -42.87 -20.94 15.36
N TYR A 139 -43.15 -20.66 16.63
CA TYR A 139 -44.12 -21.44 17.40
C TYR A 139 -45.45 -21.40 16.62
N LEU A 140 -45.82 -22.53 16.00
CA LEU A 140 -47.19 -22.75 15.57
C LEU A 140 -48.10 -22.73 16.82
N PRO A 141 -49.19 -21.95 16.86
CA PRO A 141 -50.23 -22.23 17.82
C PRO A 141 -50.92 -23.53 17.43
N LEU A 142 -50.83 -24.53 18.31
CA LEU A 142 -51.61 -25.76 18.25
C LEU A 142 -53.11 -25.38 18.27
N ALA A 143 -53.79 -25.63 17.16
CA ALA A 143 -55.24 -25.69 17.12
C ALA A 143 -55.69 -26.94 17.89
N ILE A 144 -56.37 -26.75 19.01
CA ILE A 144 -57.19 -27.74 19.72
C ILE A 144 -58.47 -26.99 20.07
N ARG A 145 -59.48 -27.04 19.20
CA ARG A 145 -60.62 -27.98 19.15
C ARG A 145 -61.84 -27.41 19.88
#